data_AF-A0A4Q9GUF8-F1
#
_entry.id   AF-A0A4Q9GUF8-F1
#
_cell.length_a   1.000
_cell.length_b   1.000
_cell.length_c   1.000
_cell.angle_alpha   90.00
_cell.angle_beta   90.00
_cell.angle_gamma   90.00
#
_symmetry.space_group_name_H-M   'P 1'
#
loop_
_entity.id
_entity.type
_entity.pdbx_description
1 polymer ?
#
loop_
_entity_poly.entity_id
_entity_poly.type
_entity_poly.pdbx_seq_one_letter_code
_entity_poly.pdbx_strand_id
1 'polypeptide(L)'
;MRRMKNLDRFAQFSVLALTSFCCQAQLNTPYASAQENIKYFNEALAQPEKSDHFRILVEVQRGKLSEHFWLNRVRLDGNVYVAKLETVPRFATDLKLGQELRVEAKDVRDWNYQDRVTRTIYGHFNTCAEFKALPPEEATEQMSYWNVACKPKK
;
A
#
# COMPACT_ATOMS: atom_id res chain seq x y z
N MET A 1 -56.73 -42.64 19.85
CA MET A 1 -57.57 -41.79 18.97
C MET A 1 -56.70 -40.68 18.41
N ARG A 2 -56.41 -40.68 17.09
CA ARG A 2 -56.82 -39.65 16.08
C ARG A 2 -56.61 -38.20 16.56
N ARG A 3 -55.92 -37.28 15.85
CA ARG A 3 -55.80 -37.09 14.40
C ARG A 3 -54.66 -36.10 14.10
N MET A 4 -53.86 -36.37 13.06
CA MET A 4 -53.16 -35.36 12.25
C MET A 4 -54.17 -34.45 11.50
N LYS A 5 -53.74 -33.21 11.19
CA LYS A 5 -53.92 -32.48 9.90
C LYS A 5 -53.28 -31.07 10.07
N ASN A 6 -52.15 -30.76 9.44
CA ASN A 6 -51.98 -30.25 8.05
C ASN A 6 -52.63 -28.86 7.82
N LEU A 7 -51.83 -27.82 7.54
CA LEU A 7 -51.59 -27.29 6.17
C LEU A 7 -50.89 -25.91 6.20
N ASP A 8 -49.76 -25.81 5.49
CA ASP A 8 -49.26 -24.73 4.63
C ASP A 8 -49.60 -23.26 4.89
N ARG A 9 -48.57 -22.39 4.92
CA ARG A 9 -48.23 -21.51 3.78
C ARG A 9 -47.14 -20.46 4.10
N PHE A 10 -46.39 -20.15 3.04
CA PHE A 10 -45.47 -19.01 2.84
C PHE A 10 -44.04 -19.15 3.37
N ALA A 11 -43.25 -19.91 2.62
CA ALA A 11 -41.81 -19.65 2.47
C ALA A 11 -41.62 -18.29 1.76
N GLN A 12 -41.20 -17.28 2.51
CA GLN A 12 -40.75 -16.00 1.98
C GLN A 12 -39.31 -16.15 1.51
N PHE A 13 -39.12 -16.59 0.26
CA PHE A 13 -37.82 -16.55 -0.41
C PHE A 13 -37.47 -15.09 -0.71
N SER A 14 -36.72 -14.46 0.19
CA SER A 14 -36.05 -13.20 -0.08
C SER A 14 -34.92 -13.48 -1.06
N VAL A 15 -35.06 -12.97 -2.28
CA VAL A 15 -33.99 -12.96 -3.29
C VAL A 15 -32.91 -12.01 -2.78
N LEU A 16 -31.78 -12.55 -2.33
CA LEU A 16 -30.59 -11.81 -1.99
C LEU A 16 -30.10 -11.07 -3.24
N ALA A 17 -30.16 -9.73 -3.22
CA ALA A 17 -29.46 -8.89 -4.17
C ALA A 17 -27.95 -9.04 -3.93
N LEU A 18 -27.32 -10.01 -4.62
CA LEU A 18 -25.87 -10.13 -4.74
C LEU A 18 -25.35 -9.11 -5.76
N THR A 19 -25.63 -7.83 -5.54
CA THR A 19 -25.02 -6.76 -6.32
C THR A 19 -23.68 -6.38 -5.70
N SER A 20 -22.62 -6.87 -6.32
CA SER A 20 -21.32 -6.20 -6.42
C SER A 20 -20.67 -5.72 -5.12
N PHE A 21 -20.35 -6.64 -4.20
CA PHE A 21 -19.38 -6.38 -3.12
C PHE A 21 -17.91 -6.55 -3.58
N CYS A 22 -17.68 -7.17 -4.74
CA CYS A 22 -16.32 -7.52 -5.19
C CYS A 22 -15.48 -6.31 -5.62
N CYS A 23 -16.11 -5.25 -6.16
CA CYS A 23 -15.38 -4.12 -6.73
C CYS A 23 -14.98 -3.06 -5.67
N GLN A 24 -15.67 -2.98 -4.53
CA GLN A 24 -15.37 -1.98 -3.49
C GLN A 24 -14.12 -2.34 -2.66
N ALA A 25 -13.79 -3.64 -2.52
CA ALA A 25 -12.66 -4.08 -1.70
C ALA A 25 -11.29 -3.74 -2.33
N GLN A 26 -11.20 -3.60 -3.67
CA GLN A 26 -9.93 -3.29 -4.34
C GLN A 26 -9.54 -1.81 -4.26
N LEU A 27 -10.51 -0.90 -4.09
CA LEU A 27 -10.26 0.55 -4.07
C LEU A 27 -9.82 1.10 -2.70
N ASN A 28 -10.00 0.34 -1.61
CA ASN A 28 -9.72 0.80 -0.25
C ASN A 28 -8.46 0.19 0.37
N THR A 29 -7.50 -0.26 -0.44
CA THR A 29 -6.22 -0.76 0.07
C THR A 29 -5.22 0.39 0.24
N PRO A 30 -4.29 0.31 1.21
CA PRO A 30 -3.20 1.28 1.30
C PRO A 30 -2.39 1.35 0.00
N TYR A 31 -2.25 0.23 -0.71
CA TYR A 31 -1.53 0.20 -1.99
C TYR A 31 -2.24 0.92 -3.13
N ALA A 32 -3.58 0.82 -3.19
CA ALA A 32 -4.37 1.62 -4.13
C ALA A 32 -4.24 3.13 -3.84
N SER A 33 -4.26 3.51 -2.56
CA SER A 33 -4.04 4.89 -2.14
C SER A 33 -2.63 5.38 -2.50
N ALA A 34 -1.61 4.54 -2.34
CA ALA A 34 -0.24 4.89 -2.74
C ALA A 34 -0.15 5.14 -4.25
N GLN A 35 -0.74 4.27 -5.07
CA GLN A 35 -0.80 4.43 -6.52
C GLN A 35 -1.48 5.72 -6.95
N GLU A 36 -2.65 6.04 -6.39
CA GLU A 36 -3.39 7.27 -6.69
C GLU A 36 -2.58 8.55 -6.37
N ASN A 37 -1.71 8.46 -5.36
CA ASN A 37 -0.95 9.58 -4.82
C ASN A 37 0.51 9.61 -5.29
N ILE A 38 0.94 8.70 -6.18
CA ILE A 38 2.33 8.57 -6.64
C ILE A 38 2.90 9.85 -7.29
N LYS A 39 2.03 10.74 -7.79
CA LYS A 39 2.43 12.06 -8.29
C LYS A 39 3.25 12.87 -7.27
N TYR A 40 2.91 12.81 -5.98
CA TYR A 40 3.64 13.56 -4.94
C TYR A 40 5.05 13.03 -4.75
N PHE A 41 5.25 11.72 -4.93
CA PHE A 41 6.58 11.11 -4.90
C PHE A 41 7.44 11.58 -6.09
N ASN A 42 6.85 11.65 -7.28
CA ASN A 42 7.53 12.14 -8.48
C ASN A 42 7.89 13.63 -8.41
N GLU A 43 6.96 14.45 -7.89
CA GLU A 43 7.21 15.88 -7.64
C GLU A 43 8.36 16.09 -6.64
N ALA A 44 8.47 15.25 -5.62
CA ALA A 44 9.56 15.29 -4.65
C ALA A 44 10.88 14.77 -5.23
N LEU A 45 10.87 13.70 -6.04
CA LEU A 45 12.05 13.20 -6.74
C LEU A 45 12.69 14.25 -7.66
N ALA A 46 11.87 15.12 -8.25
CA ALA A 46 12.33 16.24 -9.07
C ALA A 46 12.96 17.40 -8.26
N GLN A 47 12.87 17.35 -6.92
CA GLN A 47 13.37 18.37 -5.98
C GLN A 47 14.29 17.74 -4.91
N PRO A 48 15.42 17.10 -5.30
CA PRO A 48 16.31 16.39 -4.38
C PRO A 48 16.98 17.29 -3.32
N GLU A 49 16.96 18.60 -3.51
CA GLU A 49 17.41 19.61 -2.54
C GLU A 49 16.41 19.85 -1.41
N LYS A 50 15.14 19.44 -1.57
CA LYS A 50 14.08 19.56 -0.54
C LYS A 50 13.69 18.23 0.07
N SER A 51 13.99 17.12 -0.61
CA SER A 51 13.58 15.79 -0.17
C SER A 51 14.69 14.76 -0.31
N ASP A 52 14.69 13.77 0.58
CA ASP A 52 15.64 12.65 0.57
C ASP A 52 15.01 11.33 1.04
N HIS A 53 15.84 10.30 1.22
CA HIS A 53 15.43 8.96 1.65
C HIS A 53 14.28 8.36 0.81
N PHE A 54 14.30 8.58 -0.51
CA PHE A 54 13.30 8.02 -1.42
C PHE A 54 13.32 6.49 -1.43
N ARG A 55 12.16 5.89 -1.20
CA ARG A 55 11.96 4.44 -1.21
C ARG A 55 10.65 4.08 -1.91
N ILE A 56 10.66 2.94 -2.60
CA ILE A 56 9.46 2.31 -3.17
C ILE A 56 9.35 0.88 -2.67
N LEU A 57 8.13 0.43 -2.38
CA LEU A 57 7.81 -0.94 -2.05
C LEU A 57 7.40 -1.66 -3.33
N VAL A 58 7.96 -2.83 -3.59
CA VAL A 58 7.56 -3.70 -4.71
C VAL A 58 7.20 -5.08 -4.21
N GLU A 59 6.36 -5.77 -4.97
CA GLU A 59 6.11 -7.20 -4.79
C GLU A 59 6.84 -7.99 -5.88
N VAL A 60 7.61 -8.99 -5.49
CA VAL A 60 8.32 -9.90 -6.39
C VAL A 60 7.73 -11.29 -6.24
N GLN A 61 7.20 -11.84 -7.34
CA GLN A 61 6.60 -13.17 -7.38
C GLN A 61 7.59 -14.21 -7.93
N ARG A 62 7.66 -15.38 -7.29
CA ARG A 62 8.41 -16.56 -7.75
C ARG A 62 7.53 -17.80 -7.58
N GLY A 63 6.91 -18.23 -8.68
CA GLY A 63 5.92 -19.30 -8.66
C GLY A 63 4.73 -18.96 -7.75
N LYS A 64 4.55 -19.73 -6.68
CA LYS A 64 3.46 -19.54 -5.69
C LYS A 64 3.85 -18.62 -4.52
N LEU A 65 5.11 -18.21 -4.43
CA LEU A 65 5.61 -17.36 -3.36
C LEU A 65 5.69 -15.91 -3.84
N SER A 66 5.38 -14.96 -2.96
CA SER A 66 5.67 -13.55 -3.16
C SER A 66 6.38 -12.94 -1.96
N GLU A 67 7.26 -11.98 -2.24
CA GLU A 67 7.97 -11.20 -1.23
C GLU A 67 7.83 -9.71 -1.53
N HIS A 68 7.69 -8.92 -0.48
CA HIS A 68 7.66 -7.48 -0.56
C HIS A 68 9.04 -6.92 -0.20
N PHE A 69 9.53 -5.98 -1.02
CA PHE A 69 10.83 -5.35 -0.82
C PHE A 69 10.72 -3.85 -0.88
N TRP A 70 11.20 -3.17 0.17
CA TRP A 70 11.55 -1.77 0.05
C TRP A 70 12.86 -1.63 -0.73
N LEU A 71 12.83 -0.80 -1.77
CA LEU A 71 13.98 -0.40 -2.56
C LEU A 71 14.32 1.05 -2.21
N ASN A 72 15.60 1.38 -2.08
CA ASN A 72 16.07 2.72 -1.74
C ASN A 72 16.74 3.43 -2.92
N ARG A 73 17.21 4.67 -2.68
CA ARG A 73 18.00 5.47 -3.63
C ARG A 73 17.28 5.57 -4.97
N VAL A 74 15.96 5.72 -4.90
CA VAL A 74 15.10 5.73 -6.06
C VAL A 74 15.43 6.95 -6.91
N ARG A 75 15.54 6.74 -8.22
CA ARG A 75 15.62 7.79 -9.24
C ARG A 75 14.69 7.44 -10.39
N LEU A 76 14.31 8.43 -11.18
CA LEU A 76 13.61 8.21 -12.45
C LEU A 76 14.60 8.13 -13.61
N ASP A 77 14.36 7.18 -14.51
CA ASP A 77 14.99 7.05 -15.81
C ASP A 77 13.86 6.98 -16.86
N GLY A 78 13.49 8.16 -17.37
CA GLY A 78 12.23 8.34 -18.09
C GLY A 78 11.04 8.07 -17.16
N ASN A 79 10.19 7.09 -17.52
CA ASN A 79 9.01 6.70 -16.73
C ASN A 79 9.26 5.44 -15.86
N VAL A 80 10.50 5.01 -15.74
CA VAL A 80 10.89 3.80 -14.99
C VAL A 80 11.65 4.23 -13.74
N TYR A 81 11.25 3.70 -12.58
CA TYR A 81 12.02 3.86 -11.36
C TYR A 81 13.23 2.94 -11.39
N VAL A 82 14.36 3.47 -10.95
CA VAL A 82 15.58 2.70 -10.75
C VAL A 82 15.99 2.83 -9.30
N ALA A 83 16.12 1.71 -8.60
CA ALA A 83 16.29 1.67 -7.15
C ALA A 83 17.10 0.44 -6.73
N LYS A 84 17.65 0.45 -5.50
CA LYS A 84 18.45 -0.68 -5.00
C LYS A 84 17.73 -1.47 -3.92
N LEU A 85 17.87 -2.78 -3.99
CA LEU A 85 17.33 -3.72 -3.01
C LEU A 85 18.04 -3.57 -1.65
N GLU A 86 17.29 -3.38 -0.56
CA GLU A 86 17.85 -3.19 0.80
C GLU A 86 17.82 -4.44 1.69
N THR A 87 17.10 -5.49 1.28
CA THR A 87 16.92 -6.70 2.08
C THR A 87 17.41 -7.91 1.30
N VAL A 88 18.03 -8.87 2.01
CA VAL A 88 18.40 -10.16 1.41
C VAL A 88 17.11 -10.96 1.13
N PRO A 89 16.84 -11.34 -0.14
CA PRO A 89 15.68 -12.17 -0.48
C PRO A 89 15.71 -13.53 0.20
N ARG A 90 14.53 -14.06 0.57
CA ARG A 90 14.42 -15.42 1.12
C ARG A 90 14.12 -16.46 0.04
N PHE A 91 13.30 -16.11 -0.94
CA PHE A 91 12.79 -17.00 -1.99
C PHE A 91 13.12 -16.50 -3.40
N ALA A 92 13.25 -15.19 -3.60
CA ALA A 92 13.76 -14.61 -4.86
C ALA A 92 15.29 -14.74 -4.94
N THR A 93 15.79 -15.98 -5.02
CA THR A 93 17.22 -16.34 -4.95
C THR A 93 18.06 -15.83 -6.13
N ASP A 94 17.41 -15.39 -7.21
CA ASP A 94 18.03 -14.71 -8.34
C ASP A 94 18.35 -13.22 -8.06
N LEU A 95 17.76 -12.65 -7.00
CA LEU A 95 18.01 -11.29 -6.57
C LEU A 95 19.05 -11.22 -5.44
N LYS A 96 19.80 -10.12 -5.37
CA LYS A 96 20.85 -9.90 -4.37
C LYS A 96 20.73 -8.55 -3.68
N LEU A 97 21.10 -8.48 -2.41
CA LEU A 97 21.23 -7.23 -1.67
C LEU A 97 22.06 -6.22 -2.46
N GLY A 98 21.58 -4.98 -2.56
CA GLY A 98 22.23 -3.89 -3.29
C GLY A 98 22.06 -3.93 -4.82
N GLN A 99 21.44 -4.97 -5.37
CA GLN A 99 21.13 -5.05 -6.79
C GLN A 99 20.22 -3.90 -7.21
N GLU A 100 20.55 -3.27 -8.36
CA GLU A 100 19.71 -2.27 -8.98
C GLU A 100 18.56 -2.96 -9.74
N LEU A 101 17.34 -2.50 -9.49
CA LEU A 101 16.11 -2.97 -10.11
C LEU A 101 15.45 -1.83 -10.88
N ARG A 102 14.84 -2.18 -12.02
CA ARG A 102 14.00 -1.30 -12.82
C ARG A 102 12.54 -1.65 -12.54
N VAL A 103 11.74 -0.66 -12.16
CA VAL A 103 10.37 -0.84 -11.69
C VAL A 103 9.44 0.12 -12.44
N GLU A 104 8.41 -0.42 -13.08
CA GLU A 104 7.38 0.41 -13.71
C GLU A 104 6.45 0.99 -12.65
N ALA A 105 5.88 2.16 -12.91
CA ALA A 105 5.04 2.83 -11.92
C ALA A 105 3.85 2.00 -11.45
N LYS A 106 3.24 1.19 -12.33
CA LYS A 106 2.13 0.27 -11.97
C LYS A 106 2.53 -0.84 -11.01
N ASP A 107 3.82 -1.16 -10.90
CA ASP A 107 4.32 -2.27 -10.08
C ASP A 107 4.77 -1.79 -8.68
N VAL A 108 4.72 -0.48 -8.42
CA VAL A 108 4.94 0.10 -7.09
C VAL A 108 3.74 -0.23 -6.19
N ARG A 109 3.97 -0.81 -5.02
CA ARG A 109 2.92 -1.08 -4.02
C ARG A 109 2.75 0.05 -3.02
N ASP A 110 3.84 0.68 -2.62
CA ASP A 110 3.87 1.82 -1.70
C ASP A 110 5.13 2.66 -1.96
N TRP A 111 5.22 3.85 -1.37
CA TRP A 111 6.39 4.73 -1.52
C TRP A 111 6.53 5.62 -0.29
N ASN A 112 7.75 6.07 -0.01
CA ASN A 112 7.98 7.16 0.93
C ASN A 112 9.19 8.02 0.55
N TYR A 113 9.21 9.23 1.06
CA TYR A 113 10.37 10.12 1.07
C TYR A 113 10.32 10.97 2.33
N GLN A 114 11.43 11.63 2.66
CA GLN A 114 11.54 12.51 3.80
C GLN A 114 11.77 13.95 3.35
N ASP A 115 11.02 14.89 3.91
CA ASP A 115 11.28 16.31 3.76
C ASP A 115 12.56 16.70 4.53
N ARG A 116 13.43 17.48 3.89
CA ARG A 116 14.71 17.86 4.50
C ARG A 116 14.56 18.91 5.61
N VAL A 117 13.51 19.73 5.58
CA VAL A 117 13.27 20.83 6.53
C VAL A 117 12.45 20.35 7.72
N THR A 118 11.25 19.81 7.47
CA THR A 118 10.33 19.37 8.53
C THR A 118 10.68 17.99 9.07
N ARG A 119 11.53 17.24 8.35
CA ARG A 119 11.86 15.84 8.62
C ARG A 119 10.64 14.90 8.54
N THR A 120 9.51 15.39 8.03
CA THR A 120 8.29 14.60 7.86
C THR A 120 8.50 13.53 6.81
N ILE A 121 8.07 12.31 7.13
CA ILE A 121 8.03 11.20 6.18
C ILE A 121 6.68 11.23 5.48
N TYR A 122 6.70 11.48 4.17
CA TYR A 122 5.51 11.48 3.35
C TYR A 122 5.30 10.11 2.66
N GLY A 123 4.04 9.76 2.42
CA GLY A 123 3.65 8.47 1.84
C GLY A 123 3.47 7.40 2.92
N HIS A 124 4.11 6.25 2.73
CA HIS A 124 4.07 5.10 3.64
C HIS A 124 2.62 4.69 3.95
N PHE A 125 1.80 4.53 2.90
CA PHE A 125 0.36 4.36 3.02
C PHE A 125 0.00 3.10 3.83
N ASN A 126 0.81 2.05 3.76
CA ASN A 126 0.62 0.87 4.60
C ASN A 126 0.74 1.21 6.10
N THR A 127 1.82 1.86 6.51
CA THR A 127 2.01 2.32 7.90
C THR A 127 0.96 3.35 8.32
N CYS A 128 0.56 4.24 7.40
CA CYS A 128 -0.54 5.15 7.64
C CYS A 128 -1.87 4.43 7.91
N ALA A 129 -2.15 3.33 7.22
CA ALA A 129 -3.34 2.52 7.47
C ALA A 129 -3.23 1.77 8.81
N GLU A 130 -2.06 1.22 9.13
CA GLU A 130 -1.78 0.57 10.42
C GLU A 130 -2.00 1.53 11.59
N PHE A 131 -1.44 2.74 11.55
CA PHE A 131 -1.62 3.73 12.61
C PHE A 131 -3.07 4.19 12.74
N LYS A 132 -3.78 4.39 11.62
CA LYS A 132 -5.21 4.78 11.66
C LYS A 132 -6.14 3.69 12.18
N ALA A 133 -5.69 2.43 12.22
CA ALA A 133 -6.45 1.33 12.79
C ALA A 133 -6.35 1.27 14.33
N LEU A 134 -5.43 2.03 14.94
CA LEU A 134 -5.30 2.17 16.39
C LEU A 134 -6.41 3.09 16.96
N PRO A 135 -6.64 3.07 18.29
CA PRO A 135 -7.45 4.09 18.96
C PRO A 135 -7.01 5.51 18.57
N PRO A 136 -7.92 6.50 18.47
CA PRO A 136 -7.59 7.82 17.91
C PRO A 136 -6.41 8.55 18.59
N GLU A 137 -6.27 8.40 19.90
CA GLU A 137 -5.16 8.96 20.67
C GLU A 137 -3.83 8.29 20.30
N GLU A 138 -3.78 6.96 20.31
CA GLU A 138 -2.61 6.17 19.90
C GLU A 138 -2.24 6.41 18.44
N ALA A 139 -3.23 6.52 17.54
CA ALA A 139 -3.00 6.84 16.14
C ALA A 139 -2.30 8.21 15.99
N THR A 140 -2.75 9.21 16.76
CA THR A 140 -2.16 10.54 16.80
C THR A 140 -0.75 10.51 17.37
N GLU A 141 -0.54 9.74 18.45
CA GLU A 141 0.77 9.53 19.06
C GLU A 141 1.74 8.89 18.09
N GLN A 142 1.36 7.79 17.42
CA GLN A 142 2.23 7.10 16.46
C GLN A 142 2.59 7.99 15.26
N MET A 143 1.60 8.67 14.67
CA MET A 143 1.89 9.59 13.56
C MET A 143 2.82 10.73 13.97
N SER A 144 2.64 11.26 15.18
CA SER A 144 3.49 12.32 15.74
C SER A 144 4.91 11.82 16.03
N TYR A 145 5.03 10.69 16.73
CA TYR A 145 6.30 10.10 17.13
C TYR A 145 7.18 9.76 15.92
N TRP A 146 6.61 9.15 14.90
CA TRP A 146 7.32 8.81 13.66
C TRP A 146 7.41 9.98 12.67
N ASN A 147 6.75 11.12 12.96
CA ASN A 147 6.60 12.27 12.07
C ASN A 147 6.15 11.86 10.66
N VAL A 148 5.12 11.01 10.59
CA VAL A 148 4.57 10.48 9.34
C VAL A 148 3.32 11.26 8.94
N ALA A 149 3.25 11.67 7.66
CA ALA A 149 2.05 12.21 7.05
C ALA A 149 1.78 11.50 5.73
N CYS A 150 0.61 10.88 5.57
CA CYS A 150 0.35 10.04 4.39
C CYS A 150 0.50 10.78 3.06
N LYS A 151 0.23 12.08 3.04
CA LYS A 151 0.42 12.96 1.88
C LYS A 151 0.83 14.37 2.33
N PRO A 152 1.57 15.11 1.50
CA PRO A 152 1.81 16.54 1.72
C PRO A 152 0.49 17.31 1.81
N LYS A 153 0.48 18.37 2.63
CA LYS A 153 -0.60 19.37 2.60
C LYS A 153 -0.31 20.27 1.41
N LYS A 154 -1.28 20.40 0.50
CA LYS A 154 -1.21 21.36 -0.62
C LYS A 154 -1.17 22.80 -0.10
#